data_AF-A0A519Z845-F1
#
_entry.id   AF-A0A519Z845-F1
#
_cell.length_a   1.000
_cell.length_b   1.000
_cell.length_c   1.000
_cell.angle_alpha   90.00
_cell.angle_beta   90.00
_cell.angle_gamma   90.00
#
_symmetry.space_group_name_H-M   'P 1'
#
loop_
_entity.id
_entity.type
_entity.pdbx_description
1 polymer ?
#
loop_
_entity_poly.entity_id
_entity_poly.type
_entity_poly.pdbx_seq_one_letter_code
_entity_poly.pdbx_strand_id
1 'polypeptide(L)'
;APRYSKLKPYKAASLAAGGAVQAVDEVMSGQSKTAFAMVRPPGHHATRSRNMGFCVFNNAAVAARHAQVEHGAKRVLIVDWDVHHGNGTQEIFYTDSSVLYFSTHQDNIYPKRTGKVGEVGTKAGQGFNINVPLPPGTGDEGYMRVFREVLVPVAKAFKPDLIIVSAGQDAHEGEFVSSMKVSYDGFARMTRVLRDLADDLCDSKMVFVLEGGYNPHVMARSVETIVKELQAPMTRTAEVPAQHLGGRLPYGFEARLAQVKHTHDAFWPGLA
;
A
#
# COMPACT_ATOMS: atom_id res chain seq x y z
N ALA A 1 8.64 0.08 -36.43
CA ALA A 1 8.05 0.32 -35.09
C ALA A 1 6.97 -0.73 -34.83
N PRO A 2 7.00 -1.48 -33.72
CA PRO A 2 5.93 -2.42 -33.40
C PRO A 2 4.64 -1.63 -33.18
N ARG A 3 3.60 -1.92 -33.98
CA ARG A 3 2.27 -1.32 -33.81
C ARG A 3 1.57 -2.05 -32.66
N TYR A 4 1.73 -1.55 -31.44
CA TYR A 4 0.74 -1.85 -30.40
C TYR A 4 -0.58 -1.25 -30.86
N SER A 5 -1.58 -2.09 -31.15
CA SER A 5 -2.92 -1.62 -31.53
C SER A 5 -3.47 -0.76 -30.38
N LYS A 6 -3.70 0.53 -30.64
CA LYS A 6 -4.09 1.54 -29.63
C LYS A 6 -5.34 1.16 -28.80
N LEU A 7 -6.16 0.21 -29.26
CA LEU A 7 -7.38 -0.26 -28.60
C LEU A 7 -7.16 -1.33 -27.50
N LYS A 8 -6.05 -2.08 -27.53
CA LYS A 8 -5.80 -3.15 -26.54
C LYS A 8 -5.40 -2.64 -25.14
N PRO A 9 -4.56 -1.59 -25.01
CA PRO A 9 -4.18 -1.06 -23.70
C PRO A 9 -5.34 -0.46 -22.91
N TYR A 10 -6.26 0.26 -23.58
CA TYR A 10 -7.43 0.85 -22.92
C TYR A 10 -8.37 -0.22 -22.36
N LYS A 11 -8.76 -1.21 -23.18
CA LYS A 11 -9.65 -2.29 -22.72
C LYS A 11 -9.06 -3.05 -21.51
N ALA A 12 -7.77 -3.39 -21.56
CA ALA A 12 -7.10 -4.04 -20.44
C ALA A 12 -7.07 -3.15 -19.18
N ALA A 13 -6.75 -1.87 -19.34
CA ALA A 13 -6.76 -0.91 -18.23
C ALA A 13 -8.17 -0.71 -17.63
N SER A 14 -9.21 -0.65 -18.45
CA SER A 14 -10.61 -0.58 -17.99
C SER A 14 -11.01 -1.83 -17.22
N LEU A 15 -10.59 -3.01 -17.66
CA LEU A 15 -10.84 -4.27 -16.93
C LEU A 15 -10.04 -4.34 -15.62
N ALA A 16 -8.81 -3.82 -15.59
CA ALA A 16 -8.01 -3.75 -14.37
C ALA A 16 -8.66 -2.83 -13.31
N ALA A 17 -9.04 -1.61 -13.71
CA ALA A 17 -9.76 -0.69 -12.83
C ALA A 17 -11.13 -1.27 -12.42
N GLY A 18 -11.85 -1.88 -13.36
CA GLY A 18 -13.14 -2.53 -13.12
C GLY A 18 -13.06 -3.72 -12.15
N GLY A 19 -11.98 -4.50 -12.18
CA GLY A 19 -11.75 -5.58 -11.21
C GLY A 19 -11.54 -5.05 -9.79
N ALA A 20 -10.84 -3.91 -9.64
CA ALA A 20 -10.71 -3.25 -8.34
C ALA A 20 -12.04 -2.65 -7.85
N VAL A 21 -12.86 -2.12 -8.75
CA VAL A 21 -14.24 -1.66 -8.46
C VAL A 21 -15.12 -2.82 -8.00
N GLN A 22 -15.11 -3.95 -8.71
CA GLN A 22 -15.89 -5.13 -8.32
C GLN A 22 -15.45 -5.67 -6.94
N ALA A 23 -14.15 -5.67 -6.65
CA ALA A 23 -13.65 -6.06 -5.34
C ALA A 23 -14.18 -5.16 -4.20
N VAL A 24 -14.31 -3.85 -4.46
CA VAL A 24 -14.97 -2.92 -3.53
C VAL A 24 -16.45 -3.24 -3.39
N ASP A 25 -17.17 -3.50 -4.48
CA ASP A 25 -18.59 -3.86 -4.42
C ASP A 25 -18.83 -5.07 -3.53
N GLU A 26 -18.05 -6.15 -3.69
CA GLU A 26 -18.17 -7.38 -2.90
C GLU A 26 -17.90 -7.13 -1.41
N VAL A 27 -16.86 -6.36 -1.07
CA VAL A 27 -16.46 -6.10 0.32
C VAL A 27 -17.40 -5.11 1.01
N MET A 28 -17.78 -4.04 0.32
CA MET A 28 -18.62 -2.99 0.89
C MET A 28 -20.05 -3.45 1.08
N SER A 29 -20.59 -4.29 0.16
CA SER A 29 -21.90 -4.93 0.29
C SER A 29 -21.95 -6.09 1.30
N GLY A 30 -20.80 -6.56 1.80
CA GLY A 30 -20.71 -7.63 2.79
C GLY A 30 -20.79 -9.04 2.22
N GLN A 31 -20.68 -9.22 0.90
CA GLN A 31 -20.56 -10.54 0.28
C GLN A 31 -19.24 -11.23 0.65
N SER A 32 -18.19 -10.44 0.87
CA SER A 32 -16.91 -10.89 1.43
C SER A 32 -16.39 -9.87 2.45
N LYS A 33 -15.49 -10.31 3.34
CA LYS A 33 -14.74 -9.39 4.20
C LYS A 33 -13.53 -8.80 3.47
N THR A 34 -12.91 -9.63 2.64
CA THR A 34 -11.69 -9.27 1.91
C THR A 34 -11.77 -9.75 0.47
N ALA A 35 -11.24 -8.96 -0.46
CA ALA A 35 -11.09 -9.34 -1.86
C ALA A 35 -9.68 -9.02 -2.38
N PHE A 36 -9.16 -9.84 -3.32
CA PHE A 36 -7.88 -9.61 -3.98
C PHE A 36 -8.09 -9.49 -5.50
N ALA A 37 -7.98 -8.28 -6.02
CA ALA A 37 -8.04 -8.00 -7.44
C ALA A 37 -6.67 -8.27 -8.11
N MET A 38 -6.52 -9.46 -8.70
CA MET A 38 -5.35 -9.86 -9.48
C MET A 38 -5.37 -9.23 -10.88
N VAL A 39 -5.03 -7.95 -10.98
CA VAL A 39 -5.22 -7.13 -12.18
C VAL A 39 -3.92 -6.80 -12.90
N ARG A 40 -4.00 -6.56 -14.21
CA ARG A 40 -2.96 -5.91 -15.02
C ARG A 40 -3.61 -5.07 -16.12
N PRO A 41 -3.10 -3.86 -16.46
CA PRO A 41 -1.90 -3.20 -15.94
C PRO A 41 -2.04 -2.68 -14.48
N PRO A 42 -0.90 -2.36 -13.80
CA PRO A 42 -0.89 -1.76 -12.46
C PRO A 42 -1.40 -0.30 -12.49
N GLY A 43 -1.45 0.37 -11.33
CA GLY A 43 -2.11 1.67 -11.21
C GLY A 43 -1.40 2.77 -10.43
N HIS A 44 -0.61 2.49 -9.40
CA HIS A 44 -0.23 3.51 -8.41
C HIS A 44 0.61 4.71 -8.93
N HIS A 45 1.23 4.60 -10.11
CA HIS A 45 1.95 5.71 -10.76
C HIS A 45 1.09 6.59 -11.66
N ALA A 46 -0.09 6.12 -12.07
CA ALA A 46 -0.98 6.90 -12.92
C ALA A 46 -1.55 8.08 -12.13
N THR A 47 -1.31 9.28 -12.65
CA THR A 47 -1.78 10.55 -12.08
C THR A 47 -3.15 10.93 -12.63
N ARG A 48 -3.70 12.08 -12.22
CA ARG A 48 -4.97 12.56 -12.78
C ARG A 48 -4.94 12.77 -14.29
N SER A 49 -3.80 13.18 -14.84
CA SER A 49 -3.69 13.63 -16.24
C SER A 49 -2.67 12.87 -17.07
N ARG A 50 -1.95 11.89 -16.48
CA ARG A 50 -0.84 11.21 -17.13
C ARG A 50 -0.69 9.76 -16.70
N ASN A 51 -0.55 8.87 -17.69
CA ASN A 51 -0.04 7.50 -17.51
C ASN A 51 1.49 7.49 -17.39
N MET A 52 2.04 6.62 -16.55
CA MET A 52 3.48 6.43 -16.37
C MET A 52 3.77 5.15 -15.56
N GLY A 53 5.01 4.66 -15.59
CA GLY A 53 5.41 3.49 -14.79
C GLY A 53 4.57 2.24 -15.06
N PHE A 54 4.26 1.98 -16.34
CA PHE A 54 3.34 0.92 -16.79
C PHE A 54 1.86 1.08 -16.36
N CYS A 55 1.55 2.10 -15.56
CA CYS A 55 0.21 2.38 -15.05
C CYS A 55 -0.57 3.25 -16.03
N VAL A 56 -1.76 2.80 -16.43
CA VAL A 56 -2.66 3.54 -17.35
C VAL A 56 -3.72 4.30 -16.57
N PHE A 57 -4.42 3.61 -15.67
CA PHE A 57 -5.35 4.18 -14.69
C PHE A 57 -4.89 3.81 -13.29
N ASN A 58 -5.20 4.65 -12.32
CA ASN A 58 -4.89 4.36 -10.93
C ASN A 58 -5.99 3.48 -10.33
N ASN A 59 -5.79 2.17 -10.35
CA ASN A 59 -6.79 1.18 -9.94
C ASN A 59 -7.23 1.38 -8.48
N ALA A 60 -6.28 1.58 -7.55
CA ALA A 60 -6.57 1.82 -6.13
C ALA A 60 -7.31 3.15 -5.91
N ALA A 61 -6.94 4.21 -6.62
CA ALA A 61 -7.63 5.49 -6.51
C ALA A 61 -9.06 5.44 -7.07
N VAL A 62 -9.27 4.73 -8.19
CA VAL A 62 -10.60 4.48 -8.75
C VAL A 62 -11.46 3.68 -7.75
N ALA A 63 -10.90 2.61 -7.17
CA ALA A 63 -11.57 1.81 -6.15
C ALA A 63 -11.95 2.64 -4.90
N ALA A 64 -11.03 3.48 -4.41
CA ALA A 64 -11.30 4.37 -3.29
C ALA A 64 -12.46 5.33 -3.59
N ARG A 65 -12.48 5.97 -4.76
CA ARG A 65 -13.58 6.87 -5.16
C ARG A 65 -14.89 6.12 -5.33
N HIS A 66 -14.87 4.92 -5.89
CA HIS A 66 -16.05 4.07 -6.01
C HIS A 66 -16.63 3.73 -4.64
N ALA A 67 -15.81 3.35 -3.67
CA ALA A 67 -16.24 3.08 -2.30
C ALA A 67 -16.94 4.28 -1.65
N GLN A 68 -16.46 5.50 -1.92
CA GLN A 68 -17.05 6.72 -1.37
C GLN A 68 -18.37 7.09 -2.06
N VAL A 69 -18.41 7.02 -3.39
CA VAL A 69 -19.57 7.47 -4.18
C VAL A 69 -20.72 6.46 -4.12
N GLU A 70 -20.44 5.18 -4.31
CA GLU A 70 -21.48 4.14 -4.42
C GLU A 70 -21.80 3.47 -3.09
N HIS A 71 -20.83 3.39 -2.17
CA HIS A 71 -20.99 2.69 -0.89
C HIS A 71 -20.93 3.60 0.34
N GLY A 72 -20.78 4.91 0.15
CA GLY A 72 -20.83 5.89 1.23
C GLY A 72 -19.67 5.83 2.23
N ALA A 73 -18.54 5.20 1.88
CA ALA A 73 -17.33 5.26 2.70
C ALA A 73 -16.92 6.73 2.87
N LYS A 74 -16.74 7.19 4.12
CA LYS A 74 -16.32 8.57 4.41
C LYS A 74 -14.80 8.70 4.46
N ARG A 75 -14.12 7.64 4.93
CA ARG A 75 -12.66 7.58 5.09
C ARG A 75 -12.11 6.31 4.48
N VAL A 76 -11.18 6.43 3.53
CA VAL A 76 -10.49 5.29 2.91
C VAL A 76 -9.01 5.37 3.23
N LEU A 77 -8.43 4.30 3.75
CA LEU A 77 -6.99 4.17 3.93
C LEU A 77 -6.42 3.39 2.75
N ILE A 78 -5.49 3.98 2.00
CA ILE A 78 -4.71 3.28 0.97
C ILE A 78 -3.31 3.02 1.53
N VAL A 79 -2.96 1.75 1.69
CA VAL A 79 -1.61 1.29 2.08
C VAL A 79 -0.91 0.75 0.84
N ASP A 80 0.18 1.40 0.45
CA ASP A 80 0.98 1.05 -0.71
C ASP A 80 2.34 0.52 -0.26
N TRP A 81 2.55 -0.79 -0.41
CA TRP A 81 3.82 -1.43 -0.09
C TRP A 81 4.62 -1.82 -1.34
N ASP A 82 4.14 -1.45 -2.53
CA ASP A 82 4.97 -1.56 -3.74
C ASP A 82 6.29 -0.82 -3.51
N VAL A 83 7.38 -1.40 -3.99
CA VAL A 83 8.71 -0.88 -3.68
C VAL A 83 8.97 0.48 -4.32
N HIS A 84 8.19 0.86 -5.33
CA HIS A 84 8.23 2.16 -5.97
C HIS A 84 7.24 3.12 -5.30
N HIS A 85 7.59 4.40 -5.25
CA HIS A 85 6.67 5.40 -4.73
C HIS A 85 5.45 5.54 -5.65
N GLY A 86 4.25 5.27 -5.13
CA GLY A 86 2.97 5.46 -5.84
C GLY A 86 2.59 6.94 -6.00
N ASN A 87 3.43 7.68 -6.72
CA ASN A 87 3.31 9.11 -6.95
C ASN A 87 1.97 9.54 -7.57
N GLY A 88 1.31 8.64 -8.30
CA GLY A 88 0.01 8.90 -8.90
C GLY A 88 -1.09 8.93 -7.84
N THR A 89 -1.08 7.97 -6.93
CA THR A 89 -2.02 7.91 -5.80
C THR A 89 -1.83 9.13 -4.90
N GLN A 90 -0.57 9.44 -4.55
CA GLN A 90 -0.22 10.67 -3.85
C GLN A 90 -0.81 11.92 -4.52
N GLU A 91 -0.57 12.12 -5.83
CA GLU A 91 -1.05 13.32 -6.54
C GLU A 91 -2.59 13.41 -6.56
N ILE A 92 -3.27 12.28 -6.75
CA ILE A 92 -4.74 12.23 -6.80
C ILE A 92 -5.34 12.68 -5.47
N PHE A 93 -4.79 12.24 -4.33
CA PHE A 93 -5.36 12.55 -3.01
C PHE A 93 -4.64 13.67 -2.27
N TYR A 94 -3.65 14.34 -2.87
CA TYR A 94 -2.78 15.33 -2.21
C TYR A 94 -3.47 16.52 -1.53
N THR A 95 -4.75 16.77 -1.83
CA THR A 95 -5.55 17.86 -1.26
C THR A 95 -6.77 17.39 -0.46
N ASP A 96 -6.89 16.07 -0.26
CA ASP A 96 -8.11 15.43 0.22
C ASP A 96 -7.86 14.65 1.53
N SER A 97 -8.55 15.04 2.60
CA SER A 97 -8.48 14.37 3.91
C SER A 97 -9.41 13.17 4.06
N SER A 98 -10.29 12.91 3.09
CA SER A 98 -11.15 11.72 3.09
C SER A 98 -10.41 10.45 2.70
N VAL A 99 -9.19 10.57 2.16
CA VAL A 99 -8.31 9.46 1.83
C VAL A 99 -6.95 9.65 2.47
N LEU A 100 -6.55 8.71 3.32
CA LEU A 100 -5.20 8.66 3.86
C LEU A 100 -4.35 7.76 2.96
N TYR A 101 -3.31 8.31 2.34
CA TYR A 101 -2.34 7.55 1.57
C TYR A 101 -1.08 7.31 2.41
N PHE A 102 -0.69 6.04 2.53
CA PHE A 102 0.50 5.60 3.24
C PHE A 102 1.35 4.75 2.31
N SER A 103 2.59 5.18 2.03
CA SER A 103 3.50 4.47 1.13
C SER A 103 4.82 4.12 1.82
N THR A 104 5.17 2.84 1.82
CA THR A 104 6.54 2.37 2.07
C THR A 104 7.18 2.02 0.74
N HIS A 105 8.32 2.62 0.43
CA HIS A 105 9.01 2.40 -0.85
C HIS A 105 10.52 2.53 -0.65
N GLN A 106 11.31 1.99 -1.58
CA GLN A 106 12.74 2.24 -1.60
C GLN A 106 13.01 3.70 -1.96
N ASP A 107 13.85 4.36 -1.16
CA ASP A 107 14.19 5.76 -1.38
C ASP A 107 14.80 5.97 -2.78
N ASN A 108 14.23 6.92 -3.51
CA ASN A 108 14.75 7.47 -4.76
C ASN A 108 14.99 6.42 -5.88
N ILE A 109 14.18 5.36 -5.95
CA ILE A 109 14.27 4.37 -7.04
C ILE A 109 13.44 4.78 -8.26
N TYR A 110 12.12 4.92 -8.11
CA TYR A 110 11.21 5.38 -9.15
C TYR A 110 9.89 5.90 -8.53
N PRO A 111 9.37 7.03 -9.02
CA PRO A 111 10.10 8.04 -9.78
C PRO A 111 11.18 8.70 -8.92
N LYS A 112 12.34 9.00 -9.50
CA LYS A 112 13.43 9.67 -8.78
C LYS A 112 12.97 11.03 -8.24
N ARG A 113 13.50 11.40 -7.07
CA ARG A 113 13.26 12.69 -6.37
C ARG A 113 11.80 12.93 -5.95
N THR A 114 11.01 11.87 -5.83
CA THR A 114 9.63 11.89 -5.28
C THR A 114 9.55 10.99 -4.05
N GLY A 115 8.44 11.00 -3.31
CA GLY A 115 8.24 10.10 -2.17
C GLY A 115 8.98 10.56 -0.91
N LYS A 116 9.27 11.85 -0.81
CA LYS A 116 10.00 12.39 0.34
C LYS A 116 9.11 12.45 1.56
N VAL A 117 9.72 12.29 2.74
CA VAL A 117 9.04 12.40 4.05
C VAL A 117 8.25 13.72 4.18
N GLY A 118 8.80 14.84 3.67
CA GLY A 118 8.15 16.15 3.74
C GLY A 118 6.99 16.39 2.76
N GLU A 119 6.67 15.43 1.88
CA GLU A 119 5.53 15.50 0.96
C GLU A 119 4.25 15.08 1.70
N VAL A 120 3.74 15.95 2.59
CA VAL A 120 2.67 15.61 3.56
C VAL A 120 1.24 15.94 3.10
N GLY A 121 1.05 16.33 1.83
CA GLY A 121 -0.22 16.87 1.33
C GLY A 121 -0.31 18.40 1.43
N THR A 122 -1.42 18.95 0.95
CA THR A 122 -1.70 20.40 0.92
C THR A 122 -3.17 20.68 1.20
N LYS A 123 -3.51 21.92 1.58
CA LYS A 123 -4.89 22.32 1.91
C LYS A 123 -5.50 21.36 2.95
N ALA A 124 -6.73 20.89 2.74
CA ALA A 124 -7.38 19.93 3.63
C ALA A 124 -6.63 18.61 3.75
N GLY A 125 -5.85 18.21 2.73
CA GLY A 125 -5.09 16.95 2.73
C GLY A 125 -3.76 16.98 3.49
N GLN A 126 -3.38 18.10 4.14
CA GLN A 126 -2.16 18.13 4.96
C GLN A 126 -2.24 17.11 6.10
N GLY A 127 -1.21 16.26 6.21
CA GLY A 127 -1.15 15.15 7.15
C GLY A 127 -1.71 13.83 6.62
N PHE A 128 -2.46 13.83 5.51
CA PHE A 128 -3.13 12.65 4.94
C PHE A 128 -2.33 11.98 3.81
N ASN A 129 -1.09 12.41 3.60
CA ASN A 129 -0.12 11.74 2.74
C ASN A 129 1.12 11.42 3.56
N ILE A 130 1.45 10.13 3.72
CA ILE A 130 2.57 9.65 4.53
C ILE A 130 3.51 8.84 3.65
N ASN A 131 4.70 9.39 3.43
CA ASN A 131 5.77 8.71 2.71
C ASN A 131 6.82 8.19 3.68
N VAL A 132 7.17 6.92 3.51
CA VAL A 132 8.23 6.25 4.26
C VAL A 132 9.30 5.73 3.27
N PRO A 133 10.18 6.62 2.77
CA PRO A 133 11.27 6.23 1.88
C PRO A 133 12.35 5.47 2.66
N LEU A 134 12.42 4.15 2.44
CA LEU A 134 13.27 3.24 3.16
C LEU A 134 14.65 3.08 2.51
N PRO A 135 15.74 2.96 3.30
CA PRO A 135 17.06 2.65 2.76
C PRO A 135 17.08 1.29 2.03
N PRO A 136 17.88 1.14 0.97
CA PRO A 136 18.20 -0.16 0.38
C PRO A 136 18.61 -1.19 1.44
N GLY A 137 18.21 -2.44 1.26
CA GLY A 137 18.47 -3.53 2.20
C GLY A 137 17.46 -3.64 3.34
N THR A 138 16.44 -2.78 3.40
CA THR A 138 15.39 -2.91 4.41
C THR A 138 14.58 -4.18 4.14
N GLY A 139 14.50 -5.06 5.15
CA GLY A 139 13.71 -6.29 5.11
C GLY A 139 12.58 -6.29 6.12
N ASP A 140 12.09 -7.49 6.45
CA ASP A 140 10.89 -7.70 7.27
C ASP A 140 10.84 -6.84 8.52
N GLU A 141 11.92 -6.78 9.30
CA GLU A 141 11.91 -6.01 10.55
C GLU A 141 11.78 -4.51 10.35
N GLY A 142 12.36 -3.97 9.28
CA GLY A 142 12.21 -2.55 8.99
C GLY A 142 10.77 -2.21 8.59
N TYR A 143 10.16 -3.02 7.73
CA TYR A 143 8.75 -2.86 7.35
C TYR A 143 7.82 -3.00 8.56
N MET A 144 8.07 -3.98 9.43
CA MET A 144 7.26 -4.21 10.62
C MET A 144 7.39 -3.10 11.66
N ARG A 145 8.57 -2.51 11.84
CA ARG A 145 8.73 -1.31 12.67
C ARG A 145 7.96 -0.13 12.12
N VAL A 146 8.05 0.12 10.81
CA VAL A 146 7.26 1.18 10.17
C VAL A 146 5.75 0.96 10.34
N PHE A 147 5.28 -0.26 10.10
CA PHE A 147 3.85 -0.57 10.22
C PHE A 147 3.36 -0.40 11.66
N ARG A 148 4.11 -0.89 12.65
CA ARG A 148 3.71 -0.81 14.07
C ARG A 148 3.84 0.59 14.66
N GLU A 149 4.91 1.31 14.34
CA GLU A 149 5.22 2.60 14.97
C GLU A 149 4.64 3.79 14.22
N VAL A 150 4.24 3.64 12.95
CA VAL A 150 3.68 4.74 12.15
C VAL A 150 2.28 4.38 11.62
N LEU A 151 2.14 3.30 10.85
CA LEU A 151 0.86 3.00 10.21
C LEU A 151 -0.26 2.71 11.22
N VAL A 152 -0.01 1.82 12.19
CA VAL A 152 -1.01 1.43 13.19
C VAL A 152 -1.54 2.62 14.01
N PRO A 153 -0.70 3.46 14.64
CA PRO A 153 -1.20 4.60 15.41
C PRO A 153 -1.98 5.59 14.53
N VAL A 154 -1.48 5.88 13.32
CA VAL A 154 -2.18 6.78 12.38
C VAL A 154 -3.52 6.18 11.93
N ALA A 155 -3.56 4.91 11.56
CA ALA A 155 -4.79 4.23 11.12
C ALA A 155 -5.85 4.23 12.23
N LYS A 156 -5.45 3.99 13.49
CA LYS A 156 -6.34 4.07 14.66
C LYS A 156 -6.89 5.47 14.90
N ALA A 157 -6.10 6.51 14.64
CA ALA A 157 -6.56 7.89 14.71
C ALA A 157 -7.49 8.26 13.54
N PHE A 158 -7.14 7.82 12.32
CA PHE A 158 -7.90 8.07 11.11
C PHE A 158 -9.24 7.31 11.06
N LYS A 159 -9.30 6.09 11.63
CA LYS A 159 -10.48 5.22 11.67
C LYS A 159 -11.09 5.02 10.27
N PRO A 160 -10.40 4.37 9.32
CA PRO A 160 -10.94 4.18 7.98
C PRO A 160 -12.24 3.37 8.01
N ASP A 161 -13.10 3.56 7.02
CA ASP A 161 -14.28 2.71 6.77
C ASP A 161 -13.96 1.57 5.78
N LEU A 162 -12.82 1.66 5.08
CA LEU A 162 -12.26 0.65 4.18
C LEU A 162 -10.73 0.79 4.10
N ILE A 163 -10.02 -0.34 4.10
CA ILE A 163 -8.59 -0.40 3.78
C ILE A 163 -8.39 -0.95 2.37
N ILE A 164 -7.69 -0.21 1.53
CA ILE A 164 -7.24 -0.66 0.20
C ILE A 164 -5.72 -0.85 0.24
N VAL A 165 -5.23 -1.96 -0.29
CA VAL A 165 -3.81 -2.27 -0.34
C VAL A 165 -3.34 -2.27 -1.80
N SER A 166 -2.47 -1.32 -2.15
CA SER A 166 -1.69 -1.38 -3.39
C SER A 166 -0.57 -2.39 -3.18
N ALA A 167 -0.82 -3.61 -3.65
CA ALA A 167 -0.12 -4.81 -3.24
C ALA A 167 0.92 -5.24 -4.28
N GLY A 168 2.03 -4.49 -4.39
CA GLY A 168 3.20 -4.89 -5.17
C GLY A 168 4.07 -5.94 -4.46
N GLN A 169 4.71 -6.84 -5.19
CA GLN A 169 5.62 -7.87 -4.63
C GLN A 169 7.10 -7.60 -4.94
N ASP A 170 7.41 -6.45 -5.54
CA ASP A 170 8.75 -6.01 -5.94
C ASP A 170 9.68 -5.57 -4.78
N ALA A 171 9.16 -5.54 -3.55
CA ALA A 171 9.97 -5.40 -2.33
C ALA A 171 10.63 -6.73 -1.89
N HIS A 172 10.25 -7.85 -2.49
CA HIS A 172 10.79 -9.16 -2.13
C HIS A 172 12.29 -9.27 -2.41
N GLU A 173 13.04 -10.00 -1.58
CA GLU A 173 14.50 -10.15 -1.73
C GLU A 173 14.96 -10.79 -3.06
N GLY A 174 14.07 -11.54 -3.70
CA GLY A 174 14.26 -12.22 -4.98
C GLY A 174 13.88 -11.41 -6.23
N GLU A 175 13.56 -10.13 -6.06
CA GLU A 175 13.25 -9.19 -7.13
C GLU A 175 14.51 -8.46 -7.62
N PHE A 176 14.56 -8.15 -8.90
CA PHE A 176 15.74 -7.53 -9.55
C PHE A 176 15.58 -6.03 -9.77
N VAL A 177 14.40 -5.48 -9.52
CA VAL A 177 14.09 -4.05 -9.71
C VAL A 177 14.31 -3.22 -8.45
N SER A 178 14.59 -3.84 -7.31
CA SER A 178 14.81 -3.17 -6.02
C SER A 178 15.99 -3.77 -5.27
N SER A 179 16.31 -3.21 -4.11
CA SER A 179 17.34 -3.71 -3.20
C SER A 179 16.75 -4.05 -1.83
N MET A 180 15.43 -4.17 -1.74
CA MET A 180 14.74 -4.56 -0.51
C MET A 180 14.95 -6.04 -0.20
N LYS A 181 14.65 -6.40 1.05
CA LYS A 181 14.89 -7.74 1.61
C LYS A 181 13.65 -8.30 2.29
N VAL A 182 12.46 -7.98 1.78
CA VAL A 182 11.22 -8.55 2.29
C VAL A 182 11.15 -10.03 1.92
N SER A 183 10.83 -10.89 2.86
CA SER A 183 10.60 -12.31 2.63
C SER A 183 9.12 -12.60 2.38
N TYR A 184 8.79 -13.84 2.03
CA TYR A 184 7.38 -14.28 2.02
C TYR A 184 6.71 -14.09 3.39
N ASP A 185 7.41 -14.36 4.49
CA ASP A 185 6.90 -14.14 5.85
C ASP A 185 6.69 -12.64 6.14
N GLY A 186 7.55 -11.77 5.60
CA GLY A 186 7.36 -10.33 5.65
C GLY A 186 6.02 -9.89 5.07
N PHE A 187 5.64 -10.38 3.88
CA PHE A 187 4.32 -10.11 3.30
C PHE A 187 3.18 -10.67 4.15
N ALA A 188 3.33 -11.85 4.74
CA ALA A 188 2.34 -12.41 5.67
C ALA A 188 2.18 -11.52 6.92
N ARG A 189 3.28 -11.06 7.51
CA ARG A 189 3.27 -10.20 8.71
C ARG A 189 2.67 -8.82 8.42
N MET A 190 3.01 -8.20 7.28
CA MET A 190 2.37 -6.95 6.83
C MET A 190 0.87 -7.15 6.63
N THR A 191 0.47 -8.23 5.95
CA THR A 191 -0.95 -8.57 5.76
C THR A 191 -1.66 -8.74 7.09
N ARG A 192 -1.06 -9.44 8.06
CA ARG A 192 -1.65 -9.66 9.39
C ARG A 192 -1.89 -8.36 10.15
N VAL A 193 -0.94 -7.43 10.14
CA VAL A 193 -1.13 -6.10 10.76
C VAL A 193 -2.32 -5.37 10.15
N LEU A 194 -2.48 -5.42 8.82
CA LEU A 194 -3.60 -4.78 8.15
C LEU A 194 -4.94 -5.48 8.44
N ARG A 195 -4.94 -6.82 8.57
CA ARG A 195 -6.13 -7.59 9.00
C ARG A 195 -6.57 -7.21 10.41
N ASP A 196 -5.63 -7.11 11.34
CA ASP A 196 -5.92 -6.70 12.72
C ASP A 196 -6.50 -5.26 12.74
N LEU A 197 -5.92 -4.34 11.96
CA LEU A 197 -6.47 -2.98 11.81
C LEU A 197 -7.88 -2.98 11.19
N ALA A 198 -8.11 -3.79 10.16
CA ALA A 198 -9.42 -3.84 9.51
C ALA A 198 -10.49 -4.42 10.43
N ASP A 199 -10.15 -5.47 11.19
CA ASP A 199 -11.03 -6.07 12.20
C ASP A 199 -11.43 -5.05 13.27
N ASP A 200 -10.47 -4.29 13.77
CA ASP A 200 -10.69 -3.29 14.82
C ASP A 200 -11.44 -2.04 14.33
N LEU A 201 -11.24 -1.63 13.07
CA LEU A 201 -11.62 -0.28 12.61
C LEU A 201 -12.71 -0.24 11.55
N CYS A 202 -12.89 -1.31 10.76
CA CYS A 202 -13.78 -1.29 9.59
C CYS A 202 -14.46 -2.63 9.29
N ASP A 203 -14.87 -3.39 10.32
CA ASP A 203 -15.59 -4.66 10.19
C ASP A 203 -14.91 -5.68 9.26
N SER A 204 -13.56 -5.70 9.32
CA SER A 204 -12.66 -6.51 8.51
C SER A 204 -12.69 -6.20 6.99
N LYS A 205 -13.23 -5.05 6.56
CA LYS A 205 -13.33 -4.65 5.15
C LYS A 205 -11.98 -4.29 4.54
N MET A 206 -11.49 -5.14 3.63
CA MET A 206 -10.22 -4.90 2.92
C MET A 206 -10.26 -5.26 1.43
N VAL A 207 -9.61 -4.46 0.60
CA VAL A 207 -9.42 -4.77 -0.83
C VAL A 207 -7.94 -4.70 -1.19
N PHE A 208 -7.39 -5.79 -1.73
CA PHE A 208 -6.04 -5.83 -2.28
C PHE A 208 -6.10 -5.64 -3.79
N VAL A 209 -5.21 -4.81 -4.33
CA VAL A 209 -5.10 -4.53 -5.76
C VAL A 209 -3.65 -4.80 -6.17
N LEU A 210 -3.44 -5.73 -7.11
CA LEU A 210 -2.10 -6.07 -7.58
C LEU A 210 -1.42 -4.87 -8.27
N GLU A 211 -0.18 -4.56 -7.89
CA GLU A 211 0.67 -3.53 -8.50
C GLU A 211 1.89 -4.16 -9.22
N GLY A 212 3.11 -3.89 -8.75
CA GLY A 212 4.37 -4.41 -9.27
C GLY A 212 4.74 -5.82 -8.77
N GLY A 213 5.92 -6.28 -9.19
CA GLY A 213 6.40 -7.66 -9.04
C GLY A 213 6.79 -8.23 -10.40
N TYR A 214 8.08 -8.47 -10.59
CA TYR A 214 8.67 -8.70 -11.91
C TYR A 214 9.36 -10.06 -12.04
N ASN A 215 9.52 -10.78 -10.92
CA ASN A 215 9.85 -12.18 -10.92
C ASN A 215 8.56 -13.01 -10.75
N PRO A 216 8.08 -13.71 -11.81
CA PRO A 216 6.79 -14.42 -11.76
C PRO A 216 6.70 -15.48 -10.66
N HIS A 217 7.81 -16.14 -10.31
CA HIS A 217 7.85 -17.15 -9.26
C HIS A 217 7.70 -16.52 -7.87
N VAL A 218 8.41 -15.41 -7.65
CA VAL A 218 8.31 -14.63 -6.40
C VAL A 218 6.92 -14.05 -6.26
N MET A 219 6.41 -13.38 -7.30
CA MET A 219 5.07 -12.80 -7.30
C MET A 219 4.00 -13.85 -6.98
N ALA A 220 4.02 -15.00 -7.67
CA ALA A 220 3.06 -16.07 -7.43
C ALA A 220 3.10 -16.58 -5.98
N ARG A 221 4.30 -16.81 -5.43
CA ARG A 221 4.46 -17.32 -4.06
C ARG A 221 4.11 -16.29 -2.99
N SER A 222 4.41 -15.02 -3.22
CA SER A 222 4.02 -13.92 -2.35
C SER A 222 2.50 -13.72 -2.33
N VAL A 223 1.84 -13.73 -3.51
CA VAL A 223 0.37 -13.67 -3.59
C VAL A 223 -0.28 -14.87 -2.90
N GLU A 224 0.23 -16.09 -3.12
CA GLU A 224 -0.24 -17.28 -2.42
C GLU A 224 -0.12 -17.12 -0.90
N THR A 225 0.99 -16.55 -0.42
CA THR A 225 1.23 -16.30 1.00
C THR A 225 0.24 -15.28 1.58
N ILE A 226 -0.03 -14.19 0.86
CA ILE A 226 -1.02 -13.18 1.26
C ILE A 226 -2.43 -13.80 1.31
N VAL A 227 -2.83 -14.55 0.27
CA VAL A 227 -4.16 -15.17 0.21
C VAL A 227 -4.34 -16.21 1.33
N LYS A 228 -3.32 -17.01 1.63
CA LYS A 228 -3.35 -17.94 2.77
C LYS A 228 -3.52 -17.21 4.09
N GLU A 229 -2.82 -16.09 4.27
CA GLU A 229 -2.98 -15.25 5.46
C GLU A 229 -4.39 -14.70 5.57
N LEU A 230 -4.99 -14.20 4.48
CA LEU A 230 -6.37 -13.70 4.48
C LEU A 230 -7.40 -14.79 4.83
N GLN A 231 -7.15 -16.04 4.45
CA GLN A 231 -8.00 -17.18 4.76
C GLN A 231 -7.75 -17.81 6.14
N ALA A 232 -6.61 -17.52 6.76
CA ALA A 232 -6.27 -18.08 8.07
C ALA A 232 -7.25 -17.57 9.14
N PRO A 233 -7.58 -18.37 10.17
CA PRO A 233 -8.36 -17.89 11.30
C PRO A 233 -7.72 -16.63 11.90
N MET A 234 -8.55 -15.65 12.28
CA MET A 234 -8.09 -14.50 13.05
C MET A 234 -7.55 -15.02 14.38
N THR A 235 -6.22 -15.07 14.48
CA THR A 235 -5.53 -15.28 15.75
C THR A 235 -4.95 -13.94 16.12
N ARG A 236 -5.61 -13.25 17.05
CA ARG A 236 -5.06 -12.02 17.62
C ARG A 236 -3.69 -12.36 18.14
N THR A 237 -2.65 -11.78 17.55
CA THR A 237 -1.32 -11.98 18.09
C THR A 237 -1.26 -11.32 19.46
N ALA A 238 -1.20 -12.12 20.53
CA ALA A 238 -0.33 -11.72 21.64
C ALA A 238 1.03 -11.47 20.98
N GLU A 239 1.61 -10.30 21.23
CA GLU A 239 2.89 -9.85 20.66
C GLU A 239 3.75 -11.05 20.31
N VAL A 240 3.96 -11.34 19.01
CA VAL A 240 5.01 -12.29 18.65
C VAL A 240 6.27 -11.64 19.21
N PRO A 241 6.90 -12.24 20.24
CA PRO A 241 8.02 -11.59 20.89
C PRO A 241 9.05 -11.26 19.82
N ALA A 242 9.75 -10.16 20.03
CA ALA A 242 10.92 -9.70 19.28
C ALA A 242 12.11 -10.71 19.29
N GLN A 243 11.84 -12.01 19.30
CA GLN A 243 12.77 -13.07 19.64
C GLN A 243 13.32 -13.79 18.40
N HIS A 244 12.87 -13.45 17.18
CA HIS A 244 13.50 -13.90 15.92
C HIS A 244 13.98 -12.72 15.05
N LEU A 245 14.41 -11.62 15.69
CA LEU A 245 14.94 -10.41 15.05
C LEU A 245 16.39 -10.62 14.55
N GLY A 246 16.58 -11.50 13.57
CA GLY A 246 17.90 -11.83 13.02
C GLY A 246 18.44 -10.85 11.97
N GLY A 247 17.65 -9.86 11.54
CA GLY A 247 18.04 -8.92 10.49
C GLY A 247 18.61 -7.62 11.03
N ARG A 248 19.89 -7.33 10.73
CA ARG A 248 20.47 -6.01 11.02
C ARG A 248 19.76 -4.95 10.15
N LEU A 249 19.10 -3.97 10.77
CA LEU A 249 18.50 -2.84 10.06
C LEU A 249 19.58 -2.10 9.26
N PRO A 250 19.31 -1.66 8.02
CA PRO A 250 20.30 -0.98 7.20
C PRO A 250 20.69 0.37 7.81
N TYR A 251 21.89 0.84 7.44
CA TYR A 251 22.36 2.15 7.85
C TYR A 251 21.35 3.25 7.46
N GLY A 252 21.08 4.16 8.38
CA GLY A 252 20.12 5.25 8.18
C GLY A 252 18.65 4.89 8.42
N PHE A 253 18.31 3.62 8.68
CA PHE A 253 16.91 3.22 8.97
C PHE A 253 16.35 3.96 10.18
N GLU A 254 17.06 3.95 11.32
CA GLU A 254 16.59 4.62 12.55
C GLU A 254 16.37 6.11 12.35
N ALA A 255 17.33 6.78 11.70
CA ALA A 255 17.23 8.19 11.39
C ALA A 255 16.04 8.49 10.47
N ARG A 256 15.77 7.63 9.49
CA ARG A 256 14.60 7.75 8.61
C ARG A 256 13.30 7.60 9.37
N LEU A 257 13.18 6.57 10.20
CA LEU A 257 11.97 6.31 10.98
C LEU A 257 11.70 7.46 11.95
N ALA A 258 12.72 7.96 12.65
CA ALA A 258 12.61 9.14 13.49
C ALA A 258 12.18 10.39 12.71
N GLN A 259 12.72 10.61 11.51
CA GLN A 259 12.33 11.72 10.64
C GLN A 259 10.84 11.65 10.24
N VAL A 260 10.36 10.46 9.89
CA VAL A 260 8.94 10.22 9.55
C VAL A 260 8.05 10.51 10.75
N LYS A 261 8.35 9.93 11.92
CA LYS A 261 7.59 10.13 13.16
C LYS A 261 7.54 11.62 13.53
N HIS A 262 8.69 12.30 13.53
CA HIS A 262 8.76 13.73 13.84
C HIS A 262 7.97 14.61 12.84
N THR A 263 8.04 14.30 11.55
CA THR A 263 7.34 15.07 10.51
C THR A 263 5.82 14.92 10.64
N HIS A 264 5.34 13.73 11.02
CA HIS A 264 3.92 13.43 11.09
C HIS A 264 3.29 13.67 12.47
N ASP A 265 4.07 13.82 13.54
CA ASP A 265 3.57 14.11 14.89
C ASP A 265 2.73 15.41 14.96
N ALA A 266 3.06 16.39 14.12
CA ALA A 266 2.29 17.63 14.00
C ALA A 266 0.84 17.42 13.51
N PHE A 267 0.56 16.30 12.83
CA PHE A 267 -0.75 15.95 12.28
C PHE A 267 -1.40 14.78 13.04
N TRP A 268 -0.57 13.90 13.62
CA TRP A 268 -0.98 12.69 14.34
C TRP A 268 -0.24 12.64 15.68
N PRO A 269 -0.74 13.32 16.72
CA PRO A 269 -0.03 13.45 17.98
C PRO A 269 0.27 12.10 18.65
N GLY A 270 1.49 11.96 19.18
CA GLY A 270 1.96 10.74 19.85
C GLY A 270 2.71 9.79 18.92
N LEU A 271 3.12 10.26 17.73
CA LEU A 271 4.02 9.52 16.86
C LEU A 271 5.48 9.69 17.28
N ALA A 272 5.91 10.87 17.70
CA ALA A 272 7.31 11.15 18.04
C ALA A 272 7.71 10.66 19.44
#